data_AF-A0AAD6SMY3-F1
#
_entry.id   AF-A0AAD6SMY3-F1
#
_cell.length_a   1.000
_cell.length_b   1.000
_cell.length_c   1.000
_cell.angle_alpha   90.00
_cell.angle_beta   90.00
_cell.angle_gamma   90.00
#
_symmetry.space_group_name_H-M   'P 1'
#
loop_
_entity.id
_entity.type
_entity.pdbx_description
1 polymer ?
#
loop_
_entity_poly.entity_id
_entity_poly.type
_entity_poly.pdbx_seq_one_letter_code
_entity_poly.pdbx_strand_id
1 'polypeptide(L)'
;MKQITRWNNWPSDDEVQYLSDKANGLFHYAATVVQWIEGQIFQYGTASRKRVFEKFTQMGIGQLEDLYRLILMSFENIDGPAQDADWRASQLRGFQHVVGTILVLDEPLTIHQIIALTADIPEDDFDVANFLQRFCSVLIPGTTTSFEEATPQMHKSFRDYIMDGHAPEEFCVLTGHAHLVTARSCLEVIVKAGSQSDVVLKYSVHHWHEHLRKAVEGSTTWEDERMWNLFEQVVDEGIVNVWHTKPWVVFLNVATAGWGLLKVR
;
A
#
# COMPACT_ATOMS: atom_id res chain seq x y z
N MET A 1 18.91 8.70 7.73
CA MET A 1 19.25 10.07 8.20
C MET A 1 19.41 10.05 9.73
N LYS A 2 20.45 10.74 10.22
CA LYS A 2 20.86 11.01 11.62
C LYS A 2 19.97 10.54 12.79
N GLN A 3 20.56 9.66 13.60
CA GLN A 3 20.51 9.52 15.05
C GLN A 3 19.15 9.53 15.77
N ILE A 4 18.79 8.31 16.18
CA ILE A 4 18.07 7.94 17.40
C ILE A 4 18.67 8.70 18.60
N THR A 5 18.20 9.92 18.85
CA THR A 5 18.33 10.65 20.12
C THR A 5 17.28 11.77 20.12
N ARG A 6 16.01 11.43 20.34
CA ARG A 6 14.91 12.43 20.46
C ARG A 6 14.06 12.30 21.71
N TRP A 7 14.39 11.35 22.59
CA TRP A 7 13.57 10.99 23.75
C TRP A 7 14.13 11.48 25.11
N ASN A 8 15.26 12.18 25.13
CA ASN A 8 15.98 12.45 26.40
C ASN A 8 15.25 13.37 27.39
N ASN A 9 14.29 14.18 26.93
CA ASN A 9 13.54 15.12 27.77
C ASN A 9 12.00 15.04 27.55
N TRP A 10 11.56 14.13 26.69
CA TRP A 10 10.17 13.93 26.32
C TRP A 10 10.08 12.62 25.54
N PRO A 11 9.11 11.73 25.81
CA PRO A 11 8.02 11.87 26.77
C PRO A 11 8.49 11.85 28.23
N SER A 12 7.70 12.46 29.12
CA SER A 12 7.89 12.38 30.57
C SER A 12 7.61 10.96 31.08
N ASP A 13 8.08 10.64 32.29
CA ASP A 13 7.81 9.34 32.90
C ASP A 13 6.29 9.06 33.04
N ASP A 14 5.48 10.08 33.34
CA ASP A 14 4.02 9.98 33.39
C ASP A 14 3.41 9.67 32.01
N GLU A 15 3.91 10.30 30.95
CA GLU A 15 3.46 10.06 29.57
C GLU A 15 3.85 8.65 29.12
N VAL A 16 5.05 8.18 29.47
CA VAL A 16 5.51 6.81 29.21
C VAL A 16 4.63 5.79 29.96
N GLN A 17 4.37 6.03 31.25
CA GLN A 17 3.53 5.15 32.06
C GLN A 17 2.11 5.07 31.50
N TYR A 18 1.52 6.20 31.11
CA TYR A 18 0.19 6.23 30.48
C TYR A 18 0.13 5.37 29.21
N LEU A 19 1.12 5.52 28.32
CA LEU A 19 1.18 4.72 27.08
C LEU A 19 1.37 3.23 27.38
N SER A 20 2.20 2.89 28.38
CA SER A 20 2.41 1.52 28.83
C SER A 20 1.13 0.89 29.38
N ASP A 21 0.40 1.62 30.23
CA ASP A 21 -0.86 1.16 30.80
C ASP A 21 -1.93 0.96 29.72
N LYS A 22 -1.99 1.88 28.74
CA LYS A 22 -2.90 1.77 27.59
C LYS A 22 -2.57 0.58 26.70
N ALA A 23 -1.28 0.30 26.48
CA ALA A 23 -0.88 -0.87 25.72
C ALA A 23 -1.26 -2.18 26.41
N ASN A 24 -1.35 -2.21 27.74
CA ASN A 24 -1.75 -3.39 28.51
C ASN A 24 -1.02 -4.68 28.08
N GLY A 25 0.29 -4.57 27.80
CA GLY A 25 1.13 -5.67 27.34
C GLY A 25 1.05 -6.00 25.83
N LEU A 26 0.19 -5.32 25.07
CA LEU A 26 0.10 -5.46 23.61
C LEU A 26 1.23 -4.69 22.93
N PHE A 27 2.34 -5.38 22.65
CA PHE A 27 3.53 -4.78 22.02
C PHE A 27 3.21 -4.05 20.70
N HIS A 28 2.33 -4.61 19.88
CA HIS A 28 1.92 -3.99 18.61
C HIS A 28 1.13 -2.70 18.83
N TYR A 29 0.27 -2.62 19.86
CA TYR A 29 -0.40 -1.38 20.23
C TYR A 29 0.63 -0.32 20.63
N ALA A 30 1.56 -0.67 21.53
CA ALA A 30 2.60 0.26 21.97
C ALA A 30 3.44 0.79 20.80
N ALA A 31 3.90 -0.11 19.92
CA ALA A 31 4.69 0.24 18.75
C ALA A 31 3.92 1.15 17.78
N THR A 32 2.67 0.82 17.47
CA THR A 32 1.84 1.60 16.56
C THR A 32 1.52 2.99 17.14
N VAL A 33 1.20 3.11 18.43
CA VAL A 33 0.95 4.43 19.05
C VAL A 33 2.21 5.28 19.03
N VAL A 34 3.36 4.72 19.41
CA VAL A 34 4.64 5.46 19.41
C VAL A 34 4.97 5.94 18.00
N GLN A 35 4.87 5.07 17.00
CA GLN A 35 5.14 5.44 15.60
C GLN A 35 4.14 6.48 15.08
N TRP A 36 2.86 6.40 15.44
CA TRP A 36 1.87 7.40 15.08
C TRP A 36 2.19 8.76 15.71
N ILE A 37 2.48 8.80 17.02
CA ILE A 37 2.88 10.03 17.74
C ILE A 37 4.14 10.64 17.11
N GLU A 38 5.17 9.83 16.84
CA GLU A 38 6.39 10.28 16.18
C GLU A 38 6.11 10.84 14.77
N GLY A 39 5.23 10.21 14.00
CA GLY A 39 4.79 10.69 12.70
C GLY A 39 4.09 12.04 12.76
N GLN A 40 3.19 12.24 13.72
CA GLN A 40 2.54 13.53 13.95
C GLN A 40 3.55 14.62 14.34
N ILE A 41 4.52 14.30 15.19
CA ILE A 41 5.58 15.24 15.60
C ILE A 41 6.51 15.55 14.43
N PHE A 42 6.80 14.57 13.57
CA PHE A 42 7.58 14.79 12.36
C PHE A 42 6.87 15.77 11.42
N GLN A 43 5.56 15.60 11.22
CA GLN A 43 4.74 16.45 10.36
C GLN A 43 4.58 17.88 10.91
N TYR A 44 4.28 18.03 12.21
CA TYR A 44 3.93 19.32 12.82
C TYR A 44 5.06 19.96 13.64
N GLY A 45 6.23 19.34 13.70
CA GLY A 45 7.40 19.81 14.44
C GLY A 45 7.37 19.49 15.94
N THR A 46 8.51 19.62 16.61
CA THR A 46 8.69 19.25 18.03
C THR A 46 7.87 20.08 19.01
N ALA A 47 7.49 21.31 18.65
CA ALA A 47 6.59 22.15 19.44
C ALA A 47 5.18 21.52 19.58
N SER A 48 4.81 20.59 18.69
CA SER A 48 3.50 19.93 18.71
C SER A 48 3.39 18.78 19.72
N ARG A 49 4.49 18.33 20.34
CA ARG A 49 4.56 17.16 21.24
C ARG A 49 3.42 17.10 22.25
N LYS A 50 3.27 18.15 23.07
CA LYS A 50 2.24 18.25 24.10
C LYS A 50 0.84 18.16 23.48
N ARG A 51 0.58 18.91 22.41
CA ARG A 51 -0.72 18.92 21.70
C ARG A 51 -1.06 17.54 21.11
N VAL A 52 -0.08 16.86 20.51
CA VAL A 52 -0.25 15.51 19.94
C VAL A 52 -0.61 14.52 21.04
N PHE A 53 0.13 14.54 22.16
CA PHE A 53 -0.11 13.65 23.29
C PHE A 53 -1.45 13.91 23.98
N GLU A 54 -1.79 15.18 24.22
CA GLU A 54 -3.09 15.57 24.79
C GLU A 54 -4.25 15.13 23.89
N LYS A 55 -4.14 15.35 22.57
CA LYS A 55 -5.14 14.90 21.61
C LYS A 55 -5.31 13.38 21.66
N PHE A 56 -4.21 12.62 21.67
CA PHE A 56 -4.26 11.16 21.79
C PHE A 56 -4.96 10.71 23.08
N THR A 57 -4.58 11.32 24.21
CA THR A 57 -5.16 11.04 25.53
C THR A 57 -6.66 11.31 25.57
N GLN A 58 -7.10 12.44 24.98
CA GLN A 58 -8.51 12.83 24.89
C GLN A 58 -9.34 11.86 24.04
N MET A 59 -8.74 11.25 23.02
CA MET A 59 -9.41 10.24 22.20
C MET A 59 -9.69 8.94 22.98
N GLY A 60 -9.01 8.71 24.10
CA GLY A 60 -9.30 7.61 25.01
C GLY A 60 -9.05 6.21 24.44
N ILE A 61 -8.38 6.11 23.29
CA ILE A 61 -8.17 4.89 22.51
C ILE A 61 -7.60 3.79 23.41
N GLY A 62 -8.37 2.74 23.63
CA GLY A 62 -7.96 1.59 24.45
C GLY A 62 -7.88 0.29 23.67
N GLN A 63 -8.49 0.24 22.48
CA GLN A 63 -8.50 -0.92 21.61
C GLN A 63 -7.61 -0.68 20.40
N LEU A 64 -7.03 -1.75 19.87
CA LEU A 64 -6.16 -1.70 18.69
C LEU A 64 -6.94 -1.28 17.43
N GLU A 65 -8.17 -1.74 17.28
CA GLU A 65 -9.03 -1.39 16.14
C GLU A 65 -9.34 0.12 16.11
N ASP A 66 -9.62 0.71 17.28
CA ASP A 66 -9.79 2.17 17.41
C ASP A 66 -8.53 2.94 17.00
N LEU A 67 -7.34 2.38 17.28
CA LEU A 67 -6.07 2.95 16.86
C LEU A 67 -5.88 2.85 15.34
N TYR A 68 -6.23 1.71 14.73
CA TYR A 68 -6.22 1.56 13.29
C TYR A 68 -7.21 2.50 12.61
N ARG A 69 -8.43 2.62 13.15
CA ARG A 69 -9.42 3.60 12.69
C ARG A 69 -8.88 5.03 12.77
N LEU A 70 -8.21 5.40 13.86
CA LEU A 70 -7.56 6.70 13.98
C LEU A 70 -6.52 6.89 12.88
N ILE A 71 -5.67 5.90 12.60
CA ILE A 71 -4.64 6.00 11.57
C ILE A 71 -5.28 6.21 10.19
N LEU A 72 -6.28 5.41 9.82
CA LEU A 72 -7.02 5.53 8.56
C LEU A 72 -7.74 6.88 8.43
N MET A 73 -8.44 7.32 9.47
CA MET A 73 -9.13 8.62 9.44
C MET A 73 -8.15 9.78 9.48
N SER A 74 -6.99 9.62 10.14
CA SER A 74 -5.98 10.65 10.15
C SER A 74 -5.46 10.92 8.75
N PHE A 75 -5.42 9.90 7.87
CA PHE A 75 -5.05 10.01 6.45
C PHE A 75 -6.02 10.85 5.62
N GLU A 76 -7.32 10.86 5.93
CA GLU A 76 -8.29 11.70 5.21
C GLU A 76 -8.22 13.19 5.63
N ASN A 77 -7.74 13.45 6.85
CA ASN A 77 -7.81 14.77 7.48
C ASN A 77 -6.62 15.69 7.16
N ILE A 78 -5.84 15.39 6.12
CA ILE A 78 -4.64 16.17 5.78
C ILE A 78 -4.93 17.04 4.57
N ASP A 79 -5.17 18.31 4.87
CA ASP A 79 -4.89 19.46 4.02
C ASP A 79 -5.58 19.55 2.64
N GLY A 80 -6.48 18.62 2.30
CA GLY A 80 -7.48 18.79 1.24
C GLY A 80 -8.69 19.59 1.75
N PRO A 81 -9.49 20.24 0.88
CA PRO A 81 -10.78 20.74 1.29
C PRO A 81 -11.58 19.53 1.78
N ALA A 82 -11.87 19.44 3.08
CA ALA A 82 -12.63 18.32 3.68
C ALA A 82 -14.04 18.11 3.07
N GLN A 83 -14.42 18.94 2.09
CA GLN A 83 -15.67 18.93 1.35
C GLN A 83 -15.49 18.58 -0.14
N ASP A 84 -14.26 18.39 -0.63
CA ASP A 84 -14.00 17.95 -2.01
C ASP A 84 -14.13 16.42 -2.09
N ALA A 85 -15.30 15.99 -2.55
CA ALA A 85 -15.62 14.58 -2.71
C ALA A 85 -14.73 13.88 -3.75
N ASP A 86 -14.30 14.60 -4.80
CA ASP A 86 -13.49 14.03 -5.87
C ASP A 86 -12.06 13.82 -5.39
N TRP A 87 -11.50 14.80 -4.68
CA TRP A 87 -10.21 14.67 -4.01
C TRP A 87 -10.20 13.47 -3.05
N ARG A 88 -11.21 13.38 -2.17
CA ARG A 88 -11.33 12.27 -1.22
C ARG A 88 -11.41 10.92 -1.94
N ALA A 89 -12.20 10.84 -3.01
CA ALA A 89 -12.33 9.62 -3.79
C ALA A 89 -10.99 9.21 -4.45
N SER A 90 -10.20 10.16 -4.94
CA SER A 90 -8.83 9.90 -5.44
C SER A 90 -7.91 9.39 -4.33
N GLN A 91 -7.96 9.98 -3.13
CA GLN A 91 -7.16 9.52 -1.99
C GLN A 91 -7.50 8.08 -1.59
N LEU A 92 -8.79 7.73 -1.53
CA LEU A 92 -9.23 6.38 -1.20
C LEU A 92 -8.84 5.36 -2.28
N ARG A 93 -8.97 5.73 -3.57
CA ARG A 93 -8.51 4.87 -4.67
C ARG A 93 -7.01 4.62 -4.60
N GLY A 94 -6.20 5.66 -4.36
CA GLY A 94 -4.76 5.53 -4.19
C GLY A 94 -4.39 4.66 -3.00
N PHE A 95 -5.07 4.84 -1.85
CA PHE A 95 -4.92 3.98 -0.68
C PHE A 95 -5.19 2.50 -1.03
N GLN A 96 -6.36 2.21 -1.61
CA GLN A 96 -6.76 0.84 -1.94
C GLN A 96 -5.82 0.19 -2.94
N HIS A 97 -5.33 0.97 -3.92
CA HIS A 97 -4.36 0.51 -4.90
C HIS A 97 -3.03 0.13 -4.26
N VAL A 98 -2.42 1.04 -3.51
CA VAL A 98 -1.09 0.83 -2.92
C VAL A 98 -1.14 -0.25 -1.83
N VAL A 99 -2.07 -0.13 -0.89
CA VAL A 99 -2.22 -1.09 0.22
C VAL A 99 -2.65 -2.45 -0.29
N GLY A 100 -3.59 -2.49 -1.24
CA GLY A 100 -4.00 -3.71 -1.92
C GLY A 100 -2.84 -4.38 -2.65
N THR A 101 -2.03 -3.61 -3.37
CA THR A 101 -0.84 -4.13 -4.05
C THR A 101 0.12 -4.77 -3.05
N ILE A 102 0.49 -4.06 -1.98
CA ILE A 102 1.39 -4.58 -0.93
C ILE A 102 0.84 -5.88 -0.33
N LEU A 103 -0.48 -5.99 -0.14
CA LEU A 103 -1.14 -7.13 0.45
C LEU A 103 -1.05 -8.39 -0.43
N VAL A 104 -1.08 -8.23 -1.75
CA VAL A 104 -1.13 -9.33 -2.71
C VAL A 104 0.19 -9.64 -3.42
N LEU A 105 1.27 -8.91 -3.11
CA LEU A 105 2.59 -9.17 -3.67
C LEU A 105 3.00 -10.64 -3.46
N ASP A 106 3.44 -11.29 -4.52
CA ASP A 106 3.93 -12.68 -4.47
C ASP A 106 5.38 -12.74 -3.95
N GLU A 107 6.13 -11.65 -4.09
CA GLU A 107 7.47 -11.46 -3.53
C GLU A 107 7.59 -10.06 -2.91
N PRO A 108 8.30 -9.90 -1.78
CA PRO A 108 8.49 -8.61 -1.15
C PRO A 108 9.24 -7.64 -2.08
N LEU A 109 8.66 -6.47 -2.31
CA LEU A 109 9.27 -5.36 -3.03
C LEU A 109 9.74 -4.26 -2.07
N THR A 110 10.76 -3.50 -2.47
CA THR A 110 11.15 -2.29 -1.72
C THR A 110 10.17 -1.15 -1.97
N ILE A 111 10.19 -0.11 -1.13
CA ILE A 111 9.37 1.08 -1.29
C ILE A 111 9.58 1.72 -2.67
N HIS A 112 10.84 1.85 -3.11
CA HIS A 112 11.14 2.35 -4.45
C HIS A 112 10.49 1.52 -5.56
N GLN A 113 10.55 0.18 -5.42
CA GLN A 113 9.95 -0.74 -6.40
C GLN A 113 8.42 -0.69 -6.39
N ILE A 114 7.80 -0.49 -5.21
CA ILE A 114 6.35 -0.32 -5.09
C ILE A 114 5.91 0.97 -5.78
N ILE A 115 6.60 2.09 -5.55
CA ILE A 115 6.33 3.37 -6.21
C ILE A 115 6.39 3.21 -7.73
N ALA A 116 7.44 2.54 -8.24
CA ALA A 116 7.59 2.29 -9.66
C ALA A 116 6.53 1.31 -10.21
N LEU A 117 6.11 0.30 -9.45
CA LEU A 117 5.03 -0.61 -9.85
C LEU A 117 3.68 0.12 -9.94
N THR A 118 3.39 1.02 -9.00
CA THR A 118 2.16 1.80 -8.94
C THR A 118 2.27 3.15 -9.64
N ALA A 119 3.21 3.30 -10.59
CA ALA A 119 3.40 4.53 -11.37
C ALA A 119 2.25 4.81 -12.35
N ASP A 120 1.23 3.96 -12.38
CA ASP A 120 -0.03 4.20 -13.07
C ASP A 120 -1.01 5.09 -12.29
N ILE A 121 -0.66 5.41 -11.03
CA ILE A 121 -1.29 6.44 -10.21
C ILE A 121 -0.61 7.78 -10.50
N PRO A 122 -1.34 8.82 -10.96
CA PRO A 122 -0.77 10.15 -11.14
C PRO A 122 -0.29 10.75 -9.81
N GLU A 123 0.94 11.30 -9.79
CA GLU A 123 1.54 11.89 -8.57
C GLU A 123 0.70 13.06 -8.01
N ASP A 124 0.11 13.86 -8.90
CA ASP A 124 -0.79 14.96 -8.54
C ASP A 124 -2.11 14.47 -7.91
N ASP A 125 -2.52 13.23 -8.19
CA ASP A 125 -3.73 12.62 -7.61
C ASP A 125 -3.41 11.96 -6.26
N PHE A 126 -2.26 11.32 -6.14
CA PHE A 126 -1.85 10.60 -4.92
C PHE A 126 -0.33 10.42 -4.84
N ASP A 127 0.29 11.07 -3.86
CA ASP A 127 1.71 10.93 -3.56
C ASP A 127 1.98 9.62 -2.79
N VAL A 128 2.35 8.58 -3.54
CA VAL A 128 2.65 7.24 -3.00
C VAL A 128 3.82 7.26 -2.01
N ALA A 129 4.86 8.06 -2.27
CA ALA A 129 6.04 8.10 -1.43
C ALA A 129 5.71 8.69 -0.05
N ASN A 130 5.02 9.83 -0.04
CA ASN A 130 4.53 10.46 1.18
C ASN A 130 3.51 9.57 1.91
N PHE A 131 2.61 8.91 1.18
CA PHE A 131 1.68 7.95 1.76
C PHE A 131 2.40 6.85 2.55
N LEU A 132 3.35 6.15 1.91
CA LEU A 132 4.09 5.05 2.55
C LEU A 132 4.90 5.53 3.76
N GLN A 133 5.45 6.75 3.69
CA GLN A 133 6.22 7.33 4.79
C GLN A 133 5.34 7.59 6.01
N ARG A 134 4.09 7.99 5.79
CA ARG A 134 3.15 8.34 6.87
C ARG A 134 2.45 7.11 7.45
N PHE A 135 2.29 6.07 6.65
CA PHE A 135 1.73 4.80 7.06
C PHE A 135 2.74 3.84 7.71
N CYS A 136 3.97 4.29 8.01
CA CYS A 136 4.99 3.50 8.68
C CYS A 136 4.56 2.90 10.04
N SER A 137 3.52 3.46 10.67
CA SER A 137 2.91 2.93 11.91
C SER A 137 2.21 1.57 11.76
N VAL A 138 1.84 1.22 10.52
CA VAL A 138 1.15 -0.04 10.16
C VAL A 138 1.82 -0.77 8.99
N LEU A 139 2.64 -0.06 8.20
CA LEU A 139 3.52 -0.57 7.14
C LEU A 139 4.97 -0.46 7.64
N ILE A 140 5.40 -1.42 8.44
CA ILE A 140 6.68 -1.38 9.13
C ILE A 140 7.80 -1.44 8.07
N PRO A 141 8.62 -0.38 7.92
CA PRO A 141 9.84 -0.49 7.13
C PRO A 141 10.75 -1.50 7.84
N GLY A 142 11.25 -2.49 7.12
CA GLY A 142 12.17 -3.50 7.67
C GLY A 142 13.46 -2.90 8.27
N THR A 143 14.47 -3.72 8.52
CA THR A 143 15.69 -3.32 9.26
C THR A 143 16.68 -2.44 8.46
N THR A 144 16.26 -1.86 7.34
CA THR A 144 17.14 -1.05 6.47
C THR A 144 17.28 0.37 7.02
N THR A 145 18.41 1.02 6.73
CA THR A 145 18.66 2.41 7.16
C THR A 145 18.14 3.45 6.16
N SER A 146 17.80 3.01 4.95
CA SER A 146 17.15 3.80 3.89
C SER A 146 15.68 3.41 3.77
N PHE A 147 14.80 4.41 3.78
CA PHE A 147 13.35 4.24 3.63
C PHE A 147 13.02 3.65 2.25
N GLU A 148 13.61 4.18 1.18
CA GLU A 148 13.37 3.72 -0.19
C GLU A 148 13.78 2.26 -0.43
N GLU A 149 14.81 1.79 0.28
CA GLU A 149 15.30 0.41 0.20
C GLU A 149 14.56 -0.54 1.16
N ALA A 150 13.70 -0.02 2.04
CA ALA A 150 12.95 -0.84 2.96
C ALA A 150 11.90 -1.67 2.21
N THR A 151 11.71 -2.91 2.63
CA THR A 151 10.52 -3.69 2.27
C THR A 151 9.44 -3.39 3.30
N PRO A 152 8.32 -2.75 2.93
CA PRO A 152 7.24 -2.50 3.87
C PRO A 152 6.56 -3.82 4.23
N GLN A 153 6.41 -4.08 5.53
CA GLN A 153 5.68 -5.23 6.03
C GLN A 153 4.41 -4.78 6.75
N MET A 154 3.29 -5.42 6.40
CA MET A 154 2.03 -5.17 7.07
C MET A 154 1.87 -6.10 8.28
N HIS A 155 1.59 -5.55 9.45
CA HIS A 155 1.31 -6.38 10.62
C HIS A 155 0.03 -7.19 10.40
N LYS A 156 0.01 -8.47 10.80
CA LYS A 156 -1.12 -9.39 10.57
C LYS A 156 -2.45 -8.81 11.08
N SER A 157 -2.49 -8.24 12.29
CA SER A 157 -3.75 -7.67 12.81
C SER A 157 -4.27 -6.47 12.02
N PHE A 158 -3.39 -5.66 11.42
CA PHE A 158 -3.84 -4.57 10.54
C PHE A 158 -4.37 -5.12 9.21
N ARG A 159 -3.68 -6.14 8.66
CA ARG A 159 -4.15 -6.87 7.48
C ARG A 159 -5.55 -7.45 7.71
N ASP A 160 -5.74 -8.18 8.80
CA ASP A 160 -7.03 -8.81 9.14
C ASP A 160 -8.10 -7.71 9.34
N TYR A 161 -7.76 -6.59 9.99
CA TYR A 161 -8.66 -5.46 10.19
C TYR A 161 -9.19 -4.83 8.88
N ILE A 162 -8.34 -4.62 7.88
CA ILE A 162 -8.74 -4.03 6.59
C ILE A 162 -9.37 -5.05 5.62
N MET A 163 -9.25 -6.35 5.89
CA MET A 163 -9.80 -7.42 5.03
C MET A 163 -11.15 -7.95 5.54
N ASP A 164 -11.33 -8.05 6.86
CA ASP A 164 -12.47 -8.74 7.48
C ASP A 164 -13.69 -7.84 7.72
N GLY A 165 -13.72 -6.63 7.14
CA GLY A 165 -14.84 -5.70 7.25
C GLY A 165 -14.94 -4.97 8.60
N HIS A 166 -13.89 -5.04 9.43
CA HIS A 166 -13.81 -4.27 10.69
C HIS A 166 -13.41 -2.81 10.45
N ALA A 167 -12.64 -2.53 9.39
CA ALA A 167 -12.35 -1.19 8.95
C ALA A 167 -13.62 -0.47 8.41
N PRO A 168 -13.64 0.88 8.38
CA PRO A 168 -14.66 1.59 7.62
C PRO A 168 -14.68 1.10 6.17
N GLU A 169 -15.87 0.97 5.60
CA GLU A 169 -16.12 0.32 4.31
C GLU A 169 -15.21 0.85 3.18
N GLU A 170 -14.96 2.15 3.17
CA GLU A 170 -14.09 2.82 2.19
C GLU A 170 -12.61 2.41 2.27
N PHE A 171 -12.16 1.91 3.42
CA PHE A 171 -10.79 1.43 3.64
C PHE A 171 -10.65 -0.09 3.54
N CYS A 172 -11.76 -0.81 3.36
CA CYS A 172 -11.72 -2.25 3.17
C CYS A 172 -11.02 -2.60 1.85
N VAL A 173 -10.13 -3.59 1.90
CA VAL A 173 -9.38 -4.05 0.73
C VAL A 173 -9.88 -5.43 0.31
N LEU A 174 -10.51 -5.50 -0.87
CA LEU A 174 -10.93 -6.75 -1.47
C LEU A 174 -9.76 -7.40 -2.22
N THR A 175 -9.35 -8.61 -1.80
CA THR A 175 -8.18 -9.29 -2.36
C THR A 175 -8.29 -9.55 -3.86
N GLY A 176 -9.47 -9.92 -4.37
CA GLY A 176 -9.69 -10.11 -5.81
C GLY A 176 -9.50 -8.82 -6.61
N HIS A 177 -9.98 -7.70 -6.08
CA HIS A 177 -9.76 -6.38 -6.70
C HIS A 177 -8.29 -5.95 -6.64
N ALA A 178 -7.64 -6.15 -5.49
CA ALA A 178 -6.21 -5.88 -5.35
C ALA A 178 -5.37 -6.65 -6.37
N HIS A 179 -5.65 -7.95 -6.56
CA HIS A 179 -5.00 -8.76 -7.59
C HIS A 179 -5.23 -8.22 -9.01
N LEU A 180 -6.46 -7.80 -9.33
CA LEU A 180 -6.77 -7.22 -10.64
C LEU A 180 -5.95 -5.94 -10.90
N VAL A 181 -5.95 -5.04 -9.91
CA VAL A 181 -5.22 -3.77 -9.98
C VAL A 181 -3.71 -4.01 -10.10
N THR A 182 -3.14 -4.92 -9.30
CA THR A 182 -1.71 -5.26 -9.39
C THR A 182 -1.35 -5.90 -10.73
N ALA A 183 -2.21 -6.77 -11.29
CA ALA A 183 -2.01 -7.32 -12.63
C ALA A 183 -1.95 -6.21 -13.69
N ARG A 184 -2.87 -5.24 -13.60
CA ARG A 184 -2.90 -4.06 -14.49
C ARG A 184 -1.62 -3.23 -14.38
N SER A 185 -1.20 -2.89 -13.16
CA SER A 185 0.05 -2.16 -12.91
C SER A 185 1.27 -2.89 -13.49
N CYS A 186 1.35 -4.23 -13.34
CA CYS A 186 2.41 -5.02 -13.97
C CYS A 186 2.42 -4.87 -15.50
N LEU A 187 1.25 -4.96 -16.15
CA LEU A 187 1.13 -4.81 -17.59
C LEU A 187 1.52 -3.40 -18.06
N GLU A 188 1.18 -2.37 -17.29
CA GLU A 188 1.62 -1.01 -17.58
C GLU A 188 3.14 -0.86 -17.53
N VAL A 189 3.78 -1.44 -16.52
CA VAL A 189 5.25 -1.46 -16.43
C VAL A 189 5.85 -2.14 -17.68
N ILE A 190 5.27 -3.26 -18.11
CA ILE A 190 5.74 -3.99 -19.30
C ILE A 190 5.60 -3.14 -20.57
N VAL A 191 4.43 -2.51 -20.76
CA VAL A 191 4.16 -1.67 -21.94
C VAL A 191 5.07 -0.43 -21.96
N LYS A 192 5.28 0.22 -20.80
CA LYS A 192 6.09 1.45 -20.72
C LYS A 192 7.59 1.20 -20.79
N ALA A 193 8.09 0.10 -20.22
CA ALA A 193 9.53 -0.15 -20.11
C ALA A 193 10.21 -0.46 -21.45
N GLY A 194 9.47 -1.05 -22.40
CA GLY A 194 10.10 -1.65 -23.58
C GLY A 194 11.28 -2.54 -23.16
N SER A 195 12.44 -2.40 -23.82
CA SER A 195 13.63 -3.23 -23.58
C SER A 195 14.44 -2.90 -22.32
N GLN A 196 14.06 -1.92 -21.50
CA GLN A 196 14.85 -1.48 -20.35
C GLN A 196 14.63 -2.40 -19.14
N SER A 197 15.66 -3.13 -18.73
CA SER A 197 15.60 -4.05 -17.59
C SER A 197 15.72 -3.32 -16.26
N ASP A 198 14.62 -3.25 -15.51
CA ASP A 198 14.59 -2.91 -14.08
C ASP A 198 14.00 -4.09 -13.27
N VAL A 199 14.28 -4.15 -11.96
CA VAL A 199 13.78 -5.18 -11.03
C VAL A 199 12.24 -5.20 -11.02
N VAL A 200 11.59 -4.05 -11.14
CA VAL A 200 10.12 -3.96 -11.23
C VAL A 200 9.60 -4.59 -12.51
N LEU A 201 10.29 -4.42 -13.64
CA LEU A 201 9.94 -5.10 -14.89
C LEU A 201 10.08 -6.61 -14.73
N LYS A 202 11.13 -7.09 -14.05
CA LYS A 202 11.31 -8.52 -13.77
C LYS A 202 10.13 -9.07 -12.97
N TYR A 203 9.74 -8.40 -11.87
CA TYR A 203 8.55 -8.79 -11.11
C TYR A 203 7.30 -8.84 -12.00
N SER A 204 7.08 -7.76 -12.76
CA SER A 204 5.90 -7.59 -13.60
C SER A 204 5.76 -8.69 -14.64
N VAL A 205 6.84 -9.02 -15.37
CA VAL A 205 6.90 -10.11 -16.35
C VAL A 205 6.61 -11.46 -15.73
N HIS A 206 7.08 -11.70 -14.50
CA HIS A 206 6.93 -13.00 -13.83
C HIS A 206 5.56 -13.17 -13.16
N HIS A 207 4.89 -12.11 -12.71
CA HIS A 207 3.76 -12.23 -11.77
C HIS A 207 2.42 -11.69 -12.28
N TRP A 208 2.37 -10.91 -13.38
CA TRP A 208 1.12 -10.31 -13.86
C TRP A 208 -0.02 -11.34 -14.07
N HIS A 209 0.31 -12.48 -14.66
CA HIS A 209 -0.65 -13.53 -15.03
C HIS A 209 -1.20 -14.27 -13.80
N GLU A 210 -0.39 -14.43 -12.77
CA GLU A 210 -0.77 -15.09 -11.54
C GLU A 210 -1.70 -14.20 -10.71
N HIS A 211 -1.41 -12.90 -10.64
CA HIS A 211 -2.34 -11.93 -10.09
C HIS A 211 -3.67 -11.94 -10.86
N LEU A 212 -3.63 -11.93 -12.19
CA LEU A 212 -4.85 -12.00 -13.00
C LEU A 212 -5.65 -13.29 -12.75
N ARG A 213 -4.98 -14.45 -12.68
CA ARG A 213 -5.61 -15.73 -12.35
C ARG A 213 -6.32 -15.66 -10.98
N LYS A 214 -5.64 -15.17 -9.94
CA LYS A 214 -6.21 -15.01 -8.60
C LYS A 214 -7.36 -14.01 -8.55
N ALA A 215 -7.34 -12.97 -9.40
CA ALA A 215 -8.44 -12.02 -9.50
C ALA A 215 -9.73 -12.67 -10.04
N VAL A 216 -9.60 -13.58 -11.02
CA VAL A 216 -10.76 -14.21 -11.68
C VAL A 216 -11.28 -15.46 -10.96
N GLU A 217 -10.47 -16.08 -10.09
CA GLU A 217 -10.87 -17.31 -9.37
C GLU A 217 -12.02 -17.14 -8.35
N GLY A 218 -12.37 -15.89 -8.02
CA GLY A 218 -13.48 -15.55 -7.12
C GLY A 218 -14.57 -14.69 -7.75
N SER A 219 -14.49 -14.34 -9.03
CA SER A 219 -15.44 -13.43 -9.68
C SER A 219 -16.01 -14.02 -10.97
N THR A 220 -17.34 -13.96 -11.12
CA THR A 220 -18.06 -14.41 -12.31
C THR A 220 -18.15 -13.36 -13.41
N THR A 221 -17.69 -12.14 -13.17
CA THR A 221 -17.73 -11.03 -14.15
C THR A 221 -16.61 -10.03 -13.85
N TRP A 222 -15.78 -9.72 -14.84
CA TRP A 222 -14.80 -8.65 -14.77
C TRP A 222 -14.79 -7.94 -16.13
N GLU A 223 -15.11 -6.63 -16.14
CA GLU A 223 -14.98 -5.77 -17.31
C GLU A 223 -14.08 -4.60 -16.91
N ASP A 224 -12.82 -4.64 -17.35
CA ASP A 224 -11.88 -3.52 -17.20
C ASP A 224 -11.36 -3.18 -18.60
N GLU A 225 -11.90 -2.11 -19.19
CA GLU A 225 -11.54 -1.62 -20.54
C GLU A 225 -10.04 -1.28 -20.62
N ARG A 226 -9.46 -0.75 -19.54
CA ARG A 226 -8.03 -0.43 -19.47
C ARG A 226 -7.18 -1.69 -19.53
N MET A 227 -7.62 -2.77 -18.90
CA MET A 227 -6.94 -4.07 -18.98
C MET A 227 -6.97 -4.67 -20.40
N TRP A 228 -8.10 -4.56 -21.11
CA TRP A 228 -8.19 -5.00 -22.50
C TRP A 228 -7.25 -4.22 -23.43
N ASN A 229 -7.22 -2.89 -23.29
CA ASN A 229 -6.30 -2.04 -24.05
C ASN A 229 -4.82 -2.38 -23.80
N LEU A 230 -4.48 -2.81 -22.57
CA LEU A 230 -3.13 -3.27 -22.25
C LEU A 230 -2.79 -4.60 -22.92
N PHE A 231 -3.73 -5.54 -22.99
CA PHE A 231 -3.50 -6.80 -23.71
C PHE A 231 -3.22 -6.57 -25.20
N GLU A 232 -3.94 -5.63 -25.83
CA GLU A 232 -3.69 -5.26 -27.23
C GLU A 232 -2.29 -4.64 -27.43
N GLN A 233 -1.81 -3.83 -26.49
CA GLN A 233 -0.48 -3.21 -26.57
C GLN A 233 0.64 -4.22 -26.29
N VAL A 234 0.41 -5.18 -25.39
CA VAL A 234 1.41 -6.17 -24.99
C VAL A 234 1.79 -7.14 -26.12
N VAL A 235 0.92 -7.30 -27.11
CA VAL A 235 1.16 -8.16 -28.29
C VAL A 235 1.85 -7.42 -29.45
N ASP A 236 2.12 -6.11 -29.33
CA ASP A 236 2.85 -5.33 -30.32
C ASP A 236 4.33 -5.79 -30.43
N GLU A 237 4.86 -5.89 -31.66
CA GLU A 237 6.23 -6.36 -31.95
C GLU A 237 7.31 -5.59 -31.17
N GLY A 238 7.09 -4.31 -30.83
CA GLY A 238 8.01 -3.52 -30.01
C GLY A 238 8.16 -4.04 -28.57
N ILE A 239 7.08 -4.60 -28.00
CA ILE A 239 7.03 -5.17 -26.65
C ILE A 239 7.36 -6.66 -26.65
N VAL A 240 7.20 -7.34 -27.79
CA VAL A 240 7.61 -8.76 -27.96
C VAL A 240 9.08 -8.99 -27.59
N ASN A 241 9.94 -7.99 -27.79
CA ASN A 241 11.34 -8.07 -27.41
C ASN A 241 11.59 -8.20 -25.90
N VAL A 242 10.68 -7.68 -25.07
CA VAL A 242 10.70 -7.80 -23.60
C VAL A 242 10.49 -9.25 -23.17
N TRP A 243 9.67 -9.98 -23.94
CA TRP A 243 9.31 -11.37 -23.69
C TRP A 243 10.41 -12.36 -24.11
N HIS A 244 11.41 -11.95 -24.89
CA HIS A 244 12.42 -12.84 -25.49
C HIS A 244 13.32 -13.58 -24.50
N THR A 245 13.30 -13.24 -23.20
CA THR A 245 14.01 -14.03 -22.19
C THR A 245 13.29 -15.36 -21.86
N LYS A 246 11.96 -15.48 -22.06
CA LYS A 246 11.16 -16.73 -21.89
C LYS A 246 9.85 -16.75 -22.72
N PRO A 247 9.90 -16.83 -24.07
CA PRO A 247 8.73 -16.66 -24.94
C PRO A 247 7.60 -17.69 -24.75
N TRP A 248 7.92 -18.92 -24.30
CA TRP A 248 6.92 -19.98 -24.11
C TRP A 248 6.07 -19.79 -22.85
N VAL A 249 6.61 -19.17 -21.79
CA VAL A 249 5.89 -18.88 -20.54
C VAL A 249 4.83 -17.82 -20.79
N VAL A 250 5.17 -16.80 -21.59
CA VAL A 250 4.27 -15.70 -21.93
C VAL A 250 3.13 -16.17 -22.80
N PHE A 251 3.41 -16.96 -23.86
CA PHE A 251 2.37 -17.54 -24.70
C PHE A 251 1.43 -18.45 -23.89
N LEU A 252 1.98 -19.30 -23.02
CA LEU A 252 1.16 -20.15 -22.15
C LEU A 252 0.33 -19.30 -21.19
N ASN A 253 0.90 -18.27 -20.58
CA ASN A 253 0.20 -17.42 -19.60
C ASN A 253 -0.89 -16.56 -20.24
N VAL A 254 -0.62 -15.96 -21.41
CA VAL A 254 -1.64 -15.25 -22.21
C VAL A 254 -2.72 -16.22 -22.68
N ALA A 255 -2.36 -17.43 -23.12
CA ALA A 255 -3.33 -18.44 -23.49
C ALA A 255 -4.15 -18.93 -22.29
N THR A 256 -3.57 -19.05 -21.10
CA THR A 256 -4.23 -19.59 -19.91
C THR A 256 -5.12 -18.52 -19.27
N ALA A 257 -4.63 -17.29 -19.17
CA ALA A 257 -5.42 -16.11 -18.83
C ALA A 257 -6.54 -15.96 -19.86
N GLY A 258 -6.24 -15.73 -21.13
CA GLY A 258 -7.20 -15.58 -22.23
C GLY A 258 -8.25 -16.69 -22.31
N TRP A 259 -7.90 -17.95 -22.03
CA TRP A 259 -8.84 -19.06 -21.97
C TRP A 259 -9.76 -19.04 -20.73
N GLY A 260 -9.26 -18.53 -19.59
CA GLY A 260 -10.10 -18.18 -18.45
C GLY A 260 -11.02 -16.99 -18.74
N LEU A 261 -10.50 -15.95 -19.40
CA LEU A 261 -11.25 -14.75 -19.80
C LEU A 261 -12.38 -15.07 -20.81
N LEU A 262 -12.13 -15.97 -21.76
CA LEU A 262 -13.12 -16.42 -22.77
C LEU A 262 -14.25 -17.29 -22.20
N LYS A 263 -14.08 -17.89 -21.02
CA LYS A 263 -15.14 -18.67 -20.35
C LYS A 263 -16.13 -17.82 -19.57
N VAL A 264 -15.80 -16.55 -19.34
CA VAL A 264 -16.62 -15.59 -18.57
C VAL A 264 -17.50 -14.72 -19.50
N ARG A 265 -17.37 -14.90 -20.82
CA ARG A 265 -18.18 -14.22 -21.84
C ARG A 265 -19.39 -15.03 -22.27
#